data_AF-A0ABD7HJA5-F1
#
_entry.id   AF-A0ABD7HJA5-F1
#
_cell.length_a   1.000
_cell.length_b   1.000
_cell.length_c   1.000
_cell.angle_alpha   90.00
_cell.angle_beta   90.00
_cell.angle_gamma   90.00
#
_symmetry.space_group_name_H-M   'P 1'
#
loop_
_entity.id
_entity.type
_entity.pdbx_description
1 polymer ?
#
loop_
_entity_poly.entity_id
_entity_poly.type
_entity_poly.pdbx_seq_one_letter_code
_entity_poly.pdbx_strand_id
1 'polypeptide(L)'
;MNQPSRANPAQARALLTVAFGPSAVALVIIAAIVLVQLVIANSDMTGTFGAVASMWLGTHLVPISIGGRVIEVLPLLPTAAMVWGVARTVASALAPTTSWYVIRWVIASALAGPLLMTAISLAIIHDASTVLTQLQSPNALRAFGCVLGVHAVGAVIGVVTRVGRRIALVLQLPSWPMDAARGAVAGVLALFGLSGAVTAGSLVVHWATMDQLYSVTNDFVGQLSLTLLAILYAPNVILGSCALAVGSSAHVGTATFSAFAVFGGQLPAVPILAAVPTPPLGPAWVALMIIGAVSGVAVGQQCARHPVPWPTAIHKVVTAALLAATFLAIVGKLAGGQLGNFGRLGIDQGTFGPGVFFWFLVIGLLTVFMLGGATRLPARTRRDPEPAPEPDPEPAPEPEPQREPEPESEPEADTDEGPEIDPSDPPESAK
;
A
#
# COMPACT_ATOMS: atom_id res chain seq x y z
N MET A 1 -20.20 -35.66 18.20
CA MET A 1 -19.79 -35.29 19.58
C MET A 1 -18.79 -34.14 19.45
N ASN A 2 -19.29 -32.89 19.48
CA ASN A 2 -18.48 -31.69 19.34
C ASN A 2 -17.69 -31.45 20.62
N GLN A 3 -16.39 -31.72 20.61
CA GLN A 3 -15.53 -31.20 21.68
C GLN A 3 -15.37 -29.67 21.48
N PRO A 4 -15.64 -28.84 22.50
CA PRO A 4 -15.33 -27.43 22.43
C PRO A 4 -13.81 -27.29 22.32
N SER A 5 -13.34 -26.66 21.25
CA SER A 5 -11.92 -26.40 21.02
C SER A 5 -11.37 -25.60 22.21
N ARG A 6 -10.63 -26.26 23.10
CA ARG A 6 -9.86 -25.55 24.14
C ARG A 6 -8.93 -24.58 23.41
N ALA A 7 -9.10 -23.28 23.67
CA ALA A 7 -8.25 -22.26 23.10
C ALA A 7 -6.78 -22.59 23.41
N ASN A 8 -5.97 -22.79 22.37
CA ASN A 8 -4.55 -23.08 22.53
C ASN A 8 -3.89 -21.85 23.20
N PRO A 9 -3.30 -21.98 24.41
CA PRO A 9 -2.71 -20.85 25.13
C PRO A 9 -1.65 -20.09 24.33
N ALA A 10 -0.91 -20.80 23.47
CA ALA A 10 0.08 -20.20 22.58
C ALA A 10 -0.58 -19.30 21.52
N GLN A 11 -1.73 -19.71 20.99
CA GLN A 11 -2.49 -18.93 20.01
C GLN A 11 -3.11 -17.69 20.65
N ALA A 12 -3.71 -17.82 21.84
CA ALA A 12 -4.23 -16.69 22.59
C ALA A 12 -3.13 -15.65 22.91
N ARG A 13 -1.96 -16.11 23.37
CA ARG A 13 -0.80 -15.24 23.61
C ARG A 13 -0.33 -14.52 22.35
N ALA A 14 -0.28 -15.22 21.21
CA ALA A 14 0.08 -14.61 19.94
C ALA A 14 -0.90 -13.50 19.52
N LEU A 15 -2.22 -13.77 19.64
CA LEU A 15 -3.25 -12.77 19.34
C LEU A 15 -3.18 -11.55 20.26
N LEU A 16 -2.94 -11.75 21.56
CA LEU A 16 -2.74 -10.64 22.51
C LEU A 16 -1.48 -9.82 22.19
N THR A 17 -0.39 -10.49 21.81
CA THR A 17 0.86 -9.83 21.41
C THR A 17 0.67 -8.99 20.16
N VAL A 18 -0.10 -9.49 19.18
CA VAL A 18 -0.46 -8.74 17.97
C VAL A 18 -1.37 -7.56 18.30
N ALA A 19 -2.34 -7.74 19.19
CA ALA A 19 -3.31 -6.71 19.54
C ALA A 19 -2.69 -5.54 20.32
N PHE A 20 -1.84 -5.83 21.29
CA PHE A 20 -1.35 -4.81 22.23
C PHE A 20 0.16 -4.56 22.16
N GLY A 21 0.95 -5.43 21.53
CA GLY A 21 2.42 -5.33 21.53
C GLY A 21 2.93 -3.99 21.00
N PRO A 22 2.66 -3.62 19.74
CA PRO A 22 3.11 -2.33 19.18
C PRO A 22 2.59 -1.13 19.98
N SER A 23 1.31 -1.17 20.37
CA SER A 23 0.67 -0.08 21.12
C SER A 23 1.27 0.11 22.51
N ALA A 24 1.52 -0.98 23.23
CA ALA A 24 2.11 -0.94 24.57
C ALA A 24 3.55 -0.39 24.51
N VAL A 25 4.37 -0.86 23.57
CA VAL A 25 5.74 -0.35 23.39
C VAL A 25 5.72 1.15 23.09
N ALA A 26 4.85 1.60 22.17
CA ALA A 26 4.72 3.02 21.85
C ALA A 26 4.28 3.85 23.07
N LEU A 27 3.27 3.38 23.82
CA LEU A 27 2.79 4.07 25.02
C LEU A 27 3.85 4.16 26.12
N VAL A 28 4.66 3.13 26.32
CA VAL A 28 5.80 3.19 27.27
C VAL A 28 6.83 4.23 26.84
N ILE A 29 7.20 4.26 25.55
CA ILE A 29 8.14 5.24 25.03
C ILE A 29 7.58 6.66 25.15
N ILE A 30 6.32 6.86 24.77
CA ILE A 30 5.63 8.15 24.87
C ILE A 30 5.56 8.61 26.33
N ALA A 31 5.15 7.74 27.24
CA ALA A 31 5.08 8.05 28.67
C ALA A 31 6.46 8.44 29.23
N ALA A 32 7.51 7.71 28.87
CA ALA A 32 8.87 8.05 29.27
C ALA A 32 9.29 9.44 28.74
N ILE A 33 9.04 9.74 27.46
CA ILE A 33 9.35 11.05 26.87
C ILE A 33 8.57 12.16 27.60
N VAL A 34 7.25 12.01 27.78
CA VAL A 34 6.42 13.01 28.46
C VAL A 34 6.92 13.27 29.88
N LEU A 35 7.20 12.22 30.65
CA LEU A 35 7.69 12.34 32.02
C LEU A 35 9.04 13.05 32.08
N VAL A 36 9.98 12.68 31.21
CA VAL A 36 11.29 13.34 31.11
C VAL A 36 11.11 14.82 30.78
N GLN A 37 10.26 15.16 29.80
CA GLN A 37 10.04 16.56 29.43
C GLN A 37 9.39 17.38 30.56
N LEU A 38 8.43 16.82 31.29
CA LEU A 38 7.79 17.50 32.42
C LEU A 38 8.78 17.76 33.57
N VAL A 39 9.63 16.76 33.88
CA VAL A 39 10.67 16.90 34.91
C VAL A 39 11.68 17.97 34.52
N ILE A 40 12.15 17.96 33.27
CA ILE A 40 13.13 18.96 32.81
C ILE A 40 12.52 20.36 32.76
N ALA A 41 11.26 20.48 32.34
CA ALA A 41 10.55 21.75 32.32
C ALA A 41 10.13 22.25 33.72
N ASN A 42 10.49 21.52 34.79
CA ASN A 42 10.05 21.78 36.17
C ASN A 42 8.54 22.06 36.24
N SER A 43 7.76 21.30 35.46
CA SER A 43 6.33 21.46 35.31
C SER A 43 5.58 20.55 36.26
N ASP A 44 4.40 21.00 36.70
CA ASP A 44 3.50 20.15 37.47
C ASP A 44 3.12 18.91 36.66
N MET A 45 3.00 17.75 37.33
CA MET A 45 2.62 16.50 36.66
C MET A 45 1.14 16.47 36.21
N THR A 46 0.41 17.56 36.44
CA THR A 46 -0.97 17.77 36.00
C THR A 46 -1.05 17.68 34.47
N GLY A 47 -1.92 16.80 33.96
CA GLY A 47 -2.09 16.62 32.52
C GLY A 47 -1.19 15.59 31.86
N THR A 48 -0.29 14.91 32.61
CA THR A 48 0.59 13.85 32.08
C THR A 48 -0.17 12.82 31.24
N PHE A 49 -1.28 12.29 31.76
CA PHE A 49 -2.10 11.30 31.05
C PHE A 49 -2.74 11.87 29.78
N GLY A 50 -3.21 13.12 29.83
CA GLY A 50 -3.73 13.83 28.65
C GLY A 50 -2.68 14.02 27.56
N ALA A 51 -1.44 14.35 27.95
CA ALA A 51 -0.31 14.47 27.03
C ALA A 51 0.08 13.11 26.41
N VAL A 52 0.17 12.05 27.20
CA VAL A 52 0.45 10.68 26.71
C VAL A 52 -0.62 10.21 25.74
N ALA A 53 -1.90 10.39 26.08
CA ALA A 53 -3.02 10.04 25.22
C ALA A 53 -3.02 10.87 23.92
N SER A 54 -2.72 12.17 24.00
CA SER A 54 -2.64 13.04 22.82
C SER A 54 -1.47 12.66 21.91
N MET A 55 -0.31 12.34 22.47
CA MET A 55 0.84 11.86 21.71
C MET A 55 0.57 10.48 21.08
N TRP A 56 -0.12 9.57 21.77
CA TRP A 56 -0.58 8.30 21.19
C TRP A 56 -1.44 8.54 19.94
N LEU A 57 -2.45 9.40 20.02
CA LEU A 57 -3.26 9.76 18.87
C LEU A 57 -2.45 10.48 17.78
N GLY A 58 -1.51 11.34 18.17
CA GLY A 58 -0.58 12.04 17.27
C GLY A 58 0.30 11.08 16.46
N THR A 59 0.76 9.96 17.04
CA THR A 59 1.49 8.93 16.28
C THR A 59 0.67 8.27 15.18
N HIS A 60 -0.65 8.42 15.20
CA HIS A 60 -1.59 7.94 14.19
C HIS A 60 -2.13 9.05 13.29
N LEU A 61 -1.50 10.23 13.28
CA LEU A 61 -1.90 11.39 12.48
C LEU A 61 -3.29 11.94 12.83
N VAL A 62 -3.72 11.76 14.09
CA VAL A 62 -4.92 12.42 14.61
C VAL A 62 -4.56 13.85 15.00
N PRO A 63 -5.26 14.87 14.49
CA PRO A 63 -4.96 16.27 14.79
C PRO A 63 -5.02 16.57 16.27
N ILE A 64 -4.13 17.44 16.71
CA ILE A 64 -4.08 17.93 18.08
C ILE A 64 -4.46 19.41 18.07
N SER A 65 -5.42 19.79 18.92
CA SER A 65 -5.88 21.17 19.04
C SER A 65 -5.54 21.71 20.42
N ILE A 66 -4.79 22.81 20.46
CA ILE A 66 -4.35 23.47 21.69
C ILE A 66 -4.66 24.96 21.57
N GLY A 67 -5.44 25.50 22.52
CA GLY A 67 -5.81 26.92 22.57
C GLY A 67 -6.52 27.40 21.31
N GLY A 68 -7.40 26.56 20.73
CA GLY A 68 -8.14 26.84 19.50
C GLY A 68 -7.30 26.78 18.22
N ARG A 69 -6.00 26.45 18.30
CA ARG A 69 -5.13 26.25 17.14
C ARG A 69 -4.96 24.77 16.86
N VAL A 70 -5.11 24.40 15.60
CA VAL A 70 -5.00 23.01 15.14
C VAL A 70 -3.59 22.74 14.62
N ILE A 71 -3.02 21.61 15.05
CA ILE A 71 -1.77 21.03 14.57
C ILE A 71 -2.12 19.73 13.84
N GLU A 72 -2.14 19.78 12.52
CA GLU A 72 -2.36 18.64 11.62
C GLU A 72 -1.09 18.17 10.93
N VAL A 73 -0.07 19.03 10.84
CA VAL A 73 1.24 18.67 10.29
C VAL A 73 1.99 17.86 11.34
N LEU A 74 1.69 16.57 11.44
CA LEU A 74 2.27 15.66 12.42
C LEU A 74 3.51 14.95 11.83
N PRO A 75 4.50 14.60 12.68
CA PRO A 75 5.69 13.91 12.21
C PRO A 75 5.33 12.52 11.69
N LEU A 76 5.79 12.17 10.49
CA LEU A 76 5.49 10.89 9.87
C LEU A 76 6.33 9.73 10.42
N LEU A 77 7.50 10.00 11.02
CA LEU A 77 8.40 8.95 11.48
C LEU A 77 7.77 8.04 12.56
N PRO A 78 7.08 8.57 13.61
CA PRO A 78 6.35 7.73 14.57
C PRO A 78 5.29 6.85 13.91
N THR A 79 4.54 7.38 12.94
CA THR A 79 3.53 6.60 12.21
C THR A 79 4.17 5.48 11.38
N ALA A 80 5.28 5.77 10.69
CA ALA A 80 6.02 4.76 9.94
C ALA A 80 6.58 3.65 10.87
N ALA A 81 7.10 4.02 12.04
CA ALA A 81 7.55 3.07 13.06
C ALA A 81 6.41 2.20 13.59
N MET A 82 5.21 2.77 13.79
CA MET A 82 4.02 2.03 14.17
C MET A 82 3.60 1.03 13.09
N VAL A 83 3.49 1.46 11.82
CA VAL A 83 3.19 0.58 10.69
C VAL A 83 4.19 -0.58 10.61
N TRP A 84 5.48 -0.28 10.74
CA TRP A 84 6.56 -1.29 10.74
C TRP A 84 6.42 -2.27 11.91
N GLY A 85 6.17 -1.77 13.12
CA GLY A 85 5.97 -2.58 14.32
C GLY A 85 4.79 -3.54 14.17
N VAL A 86 3.65 -3.05 13.71
CA VAL A 86 2.45 -3.85 13.44
C VAL A 86 2.69 -4.88 12.33
N ALA A 87 3.34 -4.49 11.23
CA ALA A 87 3.66 -5.40 10.15
C ALA A 87 4.56 -6.55 10.63
N ARG A 88 5.58 -6.24 11.43
CA ARG A 88 6.51 -7.23 11.99
C ARG A 88 5.81 -8.19 12.96
N THR A 89 4.97 -7.68 13.86
CA THR A 89 4.24 -8.53 14.82
C THR A 89 3.24 -9.45 14.10
N VAL A 90 2.47 -8.92 13.14
CA VAL A 90 1.55 -9.72 12.31
C VAL A 90 2.30 -10.77 11.49
N ALA A 91 3.40 -10.41 10.82
CA ALA A 91 4.21 -11.37 10.07
C ALA A 91 4.80 -12.47 10.95
N SER A 92 5.21 -12.12 12.19
CA SER A 92 5.76 -13.08 13.15
C SER A 92 4.73 -14.06 13.70
N ALA A 93 3.45 -13.65 13.78
CA ALA A 93 2.35 -14.48 14.24
C ALA A 93 1.82 -15.46 13.17
N LEU A 94 2.30 -15.34 11.93
CA LEU A 94 1.86 -16.14 10.79
C LEU A 94 2.97 -17.07 10.28
N ALA A 95 2.60 -18.28 9.88
CA ALA A 95 3.42 -19.17 9.07
C ALA A 95 3.01 -19.04 7.59
N PRO A 96 3.89 -19.34 6.63
CA PRO A 96 3.54 -19.33 5.20
C PRO A 96 2.35 -20.24 4.84
N THR A 97 2.15 -21.31 5.63
CA THR A 97 1.07 -22.30 5.47
C THR A 97 -0.16 -22.01 6.33
N THR A 98 -0.20 -20.91 7.08
CA THR A 98 -1.32 -20.56 7.96
C THR A 98 -2.65 -20.52 7.21
N SER A 99 -3.72 -21.02 7.82
CA SER A 99 -5.06 -21.05 7.24
C SER A 99 -5.71 -19.66 7.22
N TRP A 100 -6.65 -19.45 6.28
CA TRP A 100 -7.38 -18.19 6.16
C TRP A 100 -8.10 -17.76 7.44
N TYR A 101 -8.67 -18.73 8.18
CA TYR A 101 -9.33 -18.47 9.46
C TYR A 101 -8.40 -17.82 10.48
N VAL A 102 -7.16 -18.30 10.61
CA VAL A 102 -6.18 -17.74 11.55
C VAL A 102 -5.72 -16.36 11.10
N ILE A 103 -5.49 -16.15 9.80
CA ILE A 103 -5.14 -14.83 9.25
C ILE A 103 -6.21 -13.79 9.62
N ARG A 104 -7.49 -14.13 9.46
CA ARG A 104 -8.60 -13.23 9.83
C ARG A 104 -8.59 -12.86 11.31
N TRP A 105 -8.34 -13.82 12.20
CA TRP A 105 -8.23 -13.55 13.64
C TRP A 105 -7.02 -12.69 13.99
N VAL A 106 -5.87 -12.91 13.34
CA VAL A 106 -4.68 -12.07 13.53
C VAL A 106 -4.95 -10.62 13.09
N ILE A 107 -5.60 -10.43 11.92
CA ILE A 107 -6.02 -9.10 11.47
C ILE A 107 -7.01 -8.49 12.46
N ALA A 108 -8.05 -9.21 12.86
CA ALA A 108 -9.03 -8.72 13.83
C ALA A 108 -8.37 -8.29 15.15
N SER A 109 -7.41 -9.07 15.66
CA SER A 109 -6.64 -8.71 16.84
C SER A 109 -5.77 -7.47 16.62
N ALA A 110 -5.06 -7.37 15.48
CA ALA A 110 -4.23 -6.23 15.14
C ALA A 110 -5.00 -4.91 15.05
N LEU A 111 -6.33 -4.98 14.82
CA LEU A 111 -7.22 -3.82 14.77
C LEU A 111 -7.94 -3.58 16.10
N ALA A 112 -8.42 -4.62 16.78
CA ALA A 112 -9.24 -4.47 17.99
C ALA A 112 -8.47 -3.84 19.16
N GLY A 113 -7.23 -4.28 19.40
CA GLY A 113 -6.37 -3.75 20.48
C GLY A 113 -6.13 -2.24 20.39
N PRO A 114 -5.61 -1.69 19.28
CA PRO A 114 -5.37 -0.25 19.16
C PRO A 114 -6.66 0.58 19.12
N LEU A 115 -7.79 0.04 18.63
CA LEU A 115 -9.08 0.73 18.72
C LEU A 115 -9.54 0.84 20.19
N LEU A 116 -9.35 -0.19 21.00
CA LEU A 116 -9.60 -0.10 22.45
C LEU A 116 -8.70 0.98 23.09
N MET A 117 -7.40 1.01 22.76
CA MET A 117 -6.49 2.05 23.26
C MET A 117 -6.89 3.45 22.80
N THR A 118 -7.48 3.58 21.62
CA THR A 118 -8.03 4.85 21.11
C THR A 118 -9.22 5.29 21.94
N ALA A 119 -10.15 4.38 22.25
CA ALA A 119 -11.30 4.68 23.10
C ALA A 119 -10.86 5.16 24.49
N ILE A 120 -9.89 4.47 25.10
CA ILE A 120 -9.29 4.84 26.39
C ILE A 120 -8.62 6.21 26.29
N SER A 121 -7.82 6.45 25.23
CA SER A 121 -7.12 7.73 25.03
C SER A 121 -8.10 8.89 24.85
N LEU A 122 -9.17 8.71 24.09
CA LEU A 122 -10.22 9.71 23.91
C LEU A 122 -10.93 10.01 25.24
N ALA A 123 -11.22 9.00 26.04
CA ALA A 123 -11.82 9.19 27.36
C ALA A 123 -10.88 9.98 28.29
N ILE A 124 -9.59 9.65 28.31
CA ILE A 124 -8.57 10.36 29.09
C ILE A 124 -8.44 11.83 28.64
N ILE A 125 -8.41 12.08 27.33
CA ILE A 125 -8.32 13.46 26.81
C ILE A 125 -9.58 14.24 27.13
N HIS A 126 -10.75 13.61 27.01
CA HIS A 126 -12.01 14.24 27.34
C HIS A 126 -12.06 14.65 28.81
N ASP A 127 -11.69 13.76 29.72
CA ASP A 127 -11.56 14.06 31.15
C ASP A 127 -10.54 15.19 31.41
N ALA A 128 -9.34 15.08 30.83
CA ALA A 128 -8.30 16.09 30.96
C ALA A 128 -8.72 17.46 30.41
N SER A 129 -9.53 17.53 29.35
CA SER A 129 -10.02 18.78 28.76
C SER A 129 -10.97 19.56 29.68
N THR A 130 -11.59 18.91 30.66
CA THR A 130 -12.44 19.59 31.65
C THR A 130 -11.62 20.43 32.64
N VAL A 131 -10.37 20.02 32.89
CA VAL A 131 -9.43 20.69 33.79
C VAL A 131 -8.50 21.61 33.01
N LEU A 132 -7.97 21.13 31.88
CA LEU A 132 -7.06 21.86 30.99
C LEU A 132 -7.85 22.50 29.86
N THR A 133 -8.38 23.69 30.08
CA THR A 133 -9.26 24.41 29.13
C THR A 133 -8.62 24.70 27.77
N GLN A 134 -7.30 24.64 27.68
CA GLN A 134 -6.55 24.79 26.42
C GLN A 134 -6.52 23.50 25.59
N LEU A 135 -6.71 22.32 26.18
CA LEU A 135 -6.70 21.04 25.49
C LEU A 135 -8.12 20.74 24.99
N GLN A 136 -8.26 20.44 23.69
CA GLN A 136 -9.55 20.10 23.11
C GLN A 136 -9.61 18.62 22.73
N SER A 137 -10.73 17.96 23.03
CA SER A 137 -10.94 16.58 22.64
C SER A 137 -11.09 16.45 21.11
N PRO A 138 -10.32 15.57 20.45
CA PRO A 138 -10.39 15.40 19.01
C PRO A 138 -11.69 14.69 18.59
N ASN A 139 -12.06 14.84 17.32
CA ASN A 139 -13.21 14.14 16.76
C ASN A 139 -13.01 12.62 16.82
N ALA A 140 -13.90 11.91 17.52
CA ALA A 140 -13.78 10.48 17.75
C ALA A 140 -13.75 9.66 16.45
N LEU A 141 -14.61 9.96 15.47
CA LEU A 141 -14.66 9.25 14.19
C LEU A 141 -13.33 9.40 13.43
N ARG A 142 -12.76 10.61 13.41
CA ARG A 142 -11.44 10.86 12.81
C ARG A 142 -10.35 10.08 13.54
N ALA A 143 -10.36 10.08 14.87
CA ALA A 143 -9.37 9.36 15.68
C ALA A 143 -9.40 7.85 15.41
N PHE A 144 -10.59 7.23 15.46
CA PHE A 144 -10.75 5.81 15.15
C PHE A 144 -10.37 5.49 13.70
N GLY A 145 -10.76 6.33 12.73
CA GLY A 145 -10.43 6.13 11.31
C GLY A 145 -8.93 6.19 11.04
N CYS A 146 -8.22 7.14 11.63
CA CYS A 146 -6.77 7.28 11.53
C CYS A 146 -6.04 6.06 12.12
N VAL A 147 -6.39 5.65 13.34
CA VAL A 147 -5.78 4.49 14.01
C VAL A 147 -6.07 3.20 13.24
N LEU A 148 -7.32 3.01 12.81
CA LEU A 148 -7.73 1.89 11.97
C LEU A 148 -6.90 1.83 10.68
N GLY A 149 -6.72 2.97 10.00
CA GLY A 149 -5.94 3.05 8.77
C GLY A 149 -4.49 2.64 8.95
N VAL A 150 -3.81 3.21 9.95
CA VAL A 150 -2.39 2.90 10.25
C VAL A 150 -2.20 1.42 10.58
N HIS A 151 -3.04 0.86 11.45
CA HIS A 151 -2.94 -0.55 11.83
C HIS A 151 -3.38 -1.50 10.71
N ALA A 152 -4.35 -1.12 9.89
CA ALA A 152 -4.75 -1.91 8.71
C ALA A 152 -3.62 -1.98 7.68
N VAL A 153 -2.94 -0.86 7.40
CA VAL A 153 -1.77 -0.84 6.51
C VAL A 153 -0.68 -1.75 7.06
N GLY A 154 -0.34 -1.63 8.35
CA GLY A 154 0.63 -2.52 9.00
C GLY A 154 0.24 -3.99 8.90
N ALA A 155 -1.02 -4.34 9.20
CA ALA A 155 -1.51 -5.71 9.13
C ALA A 155 -1.47 -6.28 7.71
N VAL A 156 -1.87 -5.50 6.70
CA VAL A 156 -1.80 -5.90 5.28
C VAL A 156 -0.36 -6.15 4.88
N ILE A 157 0.58 -5.26 5.21
CA ILE A 157 2.01 -5.47 4.93
C ILE A 157 2.52 -6.74 5.61
N GLY A 158 2.19 -6.96 6.88
CA GLY A 158 2.58 -8.15 7.62
C GLY A 158 2.06 -9.45 7.01
N VAL A 159 0.80 -9.47 6.55
CA VAL A 159 0.20 -10.63 5.87
C VAL A 159 0.83 -10.85 4.50
N VAL A 160 0.96 -9.80 3.68
CA VAL A 160 1.51 -9.89 2.32
C VAL A 160 2.97 -10.34 2.34
N THR A 161 3.78 -9.79 3.24
CA THR A 161 5.20 -10.19 3.37
C THR A 161 5.35 -11.66 3.77
N ARG A 162 4.43 -12.21 4.57
CA ARG A 162 4.53 -13.58 5.06
C ARG A 162 3.85 -14.63 4.17
N VAL A 163 2.69 -14.32 3.61
CA VAL A 163 1.80 -15.27 2.90
C VAL A 163 1.61 -14.90 1.43
N GLY A 164 2.10 -13.74 0.98
CA GLY A 164 1.86 -13.21 -0.38
C GLY A 164 2.28 -14.14 -1.50
N ARG A 165 3.41 -14.85 -1.36
CA ARG A 165 3.84 -15.86 -2.37
C ARG A 165 2.82 -16.99 -2.52
N ARG A 166 2.27 -17.48 -1.41
CA ARG A 166 1.24 -18.53 -1.44
C ARG A 166 -0.06 -18.00 -2.04
N ILE A 167 -0.46 -16.78 -1.67
CA ILE A 167 -1.65 -16.13 -2.25
C ILE A 167 -1.51 -16.02 -3.76
N ALA A 168 -0.34 -15.60 -4.26
CA ALA A 168 -0.07 -15.53 -5.69
C ALA A 168 -0.16 -16.89 -6.39
N LEU A 169 0.35 -17.95 -5.75
CA LEU A 169 0.25 -19.32 -6.28
C LEU A 169 -1.20 -19.83 -6.33
N VAL A 170 -1.98 -19.61 -5.26
CA VAL A 170 -3.38 -20.04 -5.16
C VAL A 170 -4.26 -19.30 -6.18
N LEU A 171 -4.00 -18.00 -6.38
CA LEU A 171 -4.71 -17.18 -7.36
C LEU A 171 -4.18 -17.35 -8.79
N GLN A 172 -3.18 -18.21 -9.01
CA GLN A 172 -2.52 -18.41 -10.31
C GLN A 172 -2.07 -17.09 -10.96
N LEU A 173 -1.63 -16.13 -10.14
CA LEU A 173 -1.20 -14.83 -10.63
C LEU A 173 0.04 -15.00 -11.53
N PRO A 174 0.12 -14.28 -12.66
CA PRO A 174 1.35 -14.19 -13.45
C PRO A 174 2.54 -13.73 -12.59
N SER A 175 3.77 -13.98 -13.04
CA SER A 175 4.98 -13.60 -12.28
C SER A 175 5.27 -12.08 -12.28
N TRP A 176 4.75 -11.35 -13.26
CA TRP A 176 5.09 -9.94 -13.49
C TRP A 176 4.58 -8.92 -12.44
N PRO A 177 3.43 -9.09 -11.74
CA PRO A 177 2.95 -8.11 -10.76
C PRO A 177 3.87 -8.01 -9.54
N MET A 178 4.47 -9.12 -9.10
CA MET A 178 5.43 -9.11 -7.98
C MET A 178 6.67 -8.31 -8.34
N ASP A 179 7.12 -8.40 -9.59
CA ASP A 179 8.24 -7.60 -10.08
C ASP A 179 7.85 -6.13 -10.27
N ALA A 180 6.61 -5.84 -10.67
CA ALA A 180 6.10 -4.46 -10.72
C ALA A 180 6.08 -3.84 -9.31
N ALA A 181 5.65 -4.60 -8.29
CA ALA A 181 5.70 -4.16 -6.91
C ALA A 181 7.14 -3.90 -6.42
N ARG A 182 8.10 -4.78 -6.78
CA ARG A 182 9.52 -4.54 -6.52
C ARG A 182 10.03 -3.28 -7.24
N GLY A 183 9.61 -3.07 -8.48
CA GLY A 183 9.92 -1.87 -9.26
C GLY A 183 9.43 -0.59 -8.59
N ALA A 184 8.17 -0.61 -8.11
CA ALA A 184 7.59 0.49 -7.36
C ALA A 184 8.40 0.80 -6.09
N VAL A 185 8.73 -0.24 -5.30
CA VAL A 185 9.55 -0.08 -4.08
C VAL A 185 10.94 0.48 -4.41
N ALA A 186 11.60 -0.03 -5.46
CA ALA A 186 12.91 0.46 -5.88
C ALA A 186 12.87 1.95 -6.27
N GLY A 187 11.88 2.36 -7.06
CA GLY A 187 11.69 3.76 -7.44
C GLY A 187 11.39 4.67 -6.25
N VAL A 188 10.49 4.26 -5.35
CA VAL A 188 10.15 5.02 -4.14
C VAL A 188 11.36 5.18 -3.23
N LEU A 189 12.12 4.11 -2.99
CA LEU A 189 13.33 4.15 -2.16
C LEU A 189 14.43 5.01 -2.82
N ALA A 190 14.60 4.94 -4.14
CA ALA A 190 15.55 5.78 -4.86
C ALA A 190 15.18 7.27 -4.75
N LEU A 191 13.90 7.62 -5.01
CA LEU A 191 13.43 8.99 -4.95
C LEU A 191 13.55 9.57 -3.53
N PHE A 192 13.08 8.81 -2.53
CA PHE A 192 13.14 9.23 -1.14
C PHE A 192 14.58 9.30 -0.62
N GLY A 193 15.42 8.32 -0.97
CA GLY A 193 16.82 8.28 -0.55
C GLY A 193 17.67 9.40 -1.15
N LEU A 194 17.54 9.64 -2.46
CA LEU A 194 18.24 10.74 -3.15
C LEU A 194 17.74 12.10 -2.68
N SER A 195 16.43 12.27 -2.48
CA SER A 195 15.86 13.49 -1.89
C SER A 195 16.34 13.68 -0.44
N GLY A 196 16.45 12.60 0.33
CA GLY A 196 17.04 12.62 1.67
C GLY A 196 18.50 13.07 1.67
N ALA A 197 19.30 12.59 0.71
CA ALA A 197 20.68 13.02 0.54
C ALA A 197 20.78 14.52 0.19
N VAL A 198 19.89 15.03 -0.66
CA VAL A 198 19.82 16.47 -0.97
C VAL A 198 19.38 17.30 0.24
N THR A 199 18.37 16.85 0.99
CA THR A 199 17.95 17.51 2.24
C THR A 199 19.12 17.58 3.24
N ALA A 200 19.86 16.49 3.43
CA ALA A 200 21.02 16.47 4.31
C ALA A 200 22.15 17.38 3.79
N GLY A 201 22.45 17.33 2.49
CA GLY A 201 23.41 18.23 1.85
C GLY A 201 23.01 19.70 2.00
N SER A 202 21.72 20.01 1.87
CA SER A 202 21.18 21.36 2.06
C SER A 202 21.36 21.85 3.50
N LEU A 203 21.16 20.99 4.51
CA LEU A 203 21.44 21.35 5.91
C LEU A 203 22.92 21.69 6.15
N VAL A 204 23.84 20.96 5.50
CA VAL A 204 25.28 21.25 5.58
C VAL A 204 25.63 22.57 4.91
N VAL A 205 25.08 22.83 3.71
CA VAL A 205 25.29 24.11 3.00
C VAL A 205 24.72 25.29 3.78
N HIS A 206 23.53 25.12 4.38
CA HIS A 206 22.82 26.15 5.15
C HIS A 206 23.08 26.02 6.66
N TRP A 207 24.28 25.57 7.05
CA TRP A 207 24.65 25.36 8.46
C TRP A 207 24.41 26.61 9.32
N ALA A 208 24.77 27.79 8.82
CA ALA A 208 24.58 29.06 9.55
C ALA A 208 23.09 29.35 9.82
N THR A 209 22.20 29.08 8.87
CA THR A 209 20.75 29.20 9.06
C THR A 209 20.25 28.17 10.08
N MET A 210 20.74 26.93 9.98
CA MET A 210 20.39 25.88 10.94
C MET A 210 20.80 26.25 12.37
N ASP A 211 22.01 26.79 12.55
CA ASP A 211 22.53 27.28 13.84
C ASP A 211 21.67 28.42 14.40
N GLN A 212 21.29 29.39 13.57
CA GLN A 212 20.34 30.46 13.95
C GLN A 212 18.98 29.90 14.39
N LEU A 213 18.48 28.84 13.75
CA LEU A 213 17.22 28.21 14.17
C LEU A 213 17.33 27.48 15.51
N TYR A 214 18.51 27.02 15.90
CA TYR A 214 18.75 26.47 17.24
C TYR A 214 18.80 27.55 18.32
N SER A 215 19.13 28.81 17.97
CA SER A 215 19.24 29.91 18.95
C SER A 215 17.90 30.34 19.55
N VAL A 216 16.77 29.73 19.14
CA VAL A 216 15.47 29.87 19.84
C VAL A 216 15.56 29.38 21.28
N THR A 217 16.51 28.47 21.57
CA THR A 217 16.75 27.97 22.91
C THR A 217 18.24 27.98 23.26
N ASN A 218 18.55 28.30 24.51
CA ASN A 218 19.92 28.41 25.00
C ASN A 218 20.34 27.23 25.87
N ASP A 219 19.45 26.26 26.08
CA ASP A 219 19.68 25.08 26.90
C ASP A 219 19.99 23.83 26.05
N PHE A 220 20.86 22.96 26.58
CA PHE A 220 21.24 21.73 25.91
C PHE A 220 20.04 20.80 25.65
N VAL A 221 19.09 20.74 26.58
CA VAL A 221 17.91 19.88 26.43
C VAL A 221 16.97 20.40 25.35
N GLY A 222 16.75 21.71 25.28
CA GLY A 222 15.99 22.32 24.20
C GLY A 222 16.61 22.03 22.84
N GLN A 223 17.94 22.16 22.70
CA GLN A 223 18.64 21.80 21.46
C GLN A 223 18.48 20.32 21.12
N LEU A 224 18.59 19.42 22.10
CA LEU A 224 18.34 17.98 21.92
C LEU A 224 16.88 17.71 21.50
N SER A 225 15.92 18.42 22.10
CA SER A 225 14.49 18.29 21.80
C SER A 225 14.19 18.77 20.37
N LEU A 226 14.79 19.87 19.94
CA LEU A 226 14.70 20.37 18.56
C LEU A 226 15.35 19.40 17.56
N THR A 227 16.47 18.78 17.94
CA THR A 227 17.13 17.75 17.12
C THR A 227 16.24 16.51 16.98
N LEU A 228 15.65 16.04 18.07
CA LEU A 228 14.71 14.92 18.04
C LEU A 228 13.48 15.28 17.17
N LEU A 229 12.93 16.48 17.34
CA LEU A 229 11.81 16.97 16.53
C LEU A 229 12.18 16.99 15.04
N ALA A 230 13.36 17.50 14.69
CA ALA A 230 13.88 17.47 13.32
C ALA A 230 13.93 16.03 12.77
N ILE A 231 14.46 15.07 13.52
CA ILE A 231 14.50 13.66 13.11
C ILE A 231 13.09 13.11 12.89
N LEU A 232 12.14 13.39 13.79
CA LEU A 232 10.76 12.92 13.67
C LEU A 232 10.04 13.49 12.43
N TYR A 233 10.34 14.75 12.06
CA TYR A 233 9.80 15.42 10.88
C TYR A 233 10.62 15.20 9.60
N ALA A 234 11.76 14.50 9.65
CA ALA A 234 12.60 14.28 8.49
C ALA A 234 11.83 13.67 7.31
N PRO A 235 10.95 12.66 7.48
CA PRO A 235 10.19 12.14 6.35
C PRO A 235 9.25 13.18 5.71
N ASN A 236 8.67 14.10 6.50
CA ASN A 236 7.83 15.17 5.97
C ASN A 236 8.63 16.12 5.05
N VAL A 237 9.81 16.53 5.49
CA VAL A 237 10.68 17.46 4.73
C VAL A 237 11.26 16.77 3.49
N ILE A 238 11.67 15.51 3.60
CA ILE A 238 12.16 14.71 2.47
C ILE A 238 11.06 14.54 1.41
N LEU A 239 9.80 14.33 1.79
CA LEU A 239 8.68 14.29 0.83
C LEU A 239 8.49 15.63 0.10
N GLY A 240 8.71 16.75 0.79
CA GLY A 240 8.78 18.06 0.15
C GLY A 240 9.86 18.10 -0.93
N SER A 241 11.07 17.61 -0.61
CA SER A 241 12.15 17.49 -1.61
C SER A 241 11.81 16.52 -2.75
N CYS A 242 11.10 15.42 -2.48
CA CYS A 242 10.60 14.53 -3.53
C CYS A 242 9.66 15.27 -4.48
N ALA A 243 8.80 16.15 -3.96
CA ALA A 243 7.89 16.96 -4.77
C ALA A 243 8.67 17.88 -5.71
N LEU A 244 9.68 18.57 -5.18
CA LEU A 244 10.56 19.41 -5.98
C LEU A 244 11.29 18.59 -7.07
N ALA A 245 11.79 17.39 -6.72
CA ALA A 245 12.53 16.51 -7.63
C ALA A 245 11.69 15.98 -8.81
N VAL A 246 10.37 15.85 -8.65
CA VAL A 246 9.47 15.43 -9.75
C VAL A 246 8.84 16.61 -10.50
N GLY A 247 9.18 17.84 -10.13
CA GLY A 247 8.71 19.07 -10.78
C GLY A 247 7.41 19.62 -10.20
N SER A 248 6.99 19.11 -9.04
CA SER A 248 5.86 19.62 -8.26
C SER A 248 6.33 20.73 -7.31
N SER A 249 5.44 21.16 -6.43
CA SER A 249 5.70 22.21 -5.45
C SER A 249 5.31 21.78 -4.02
N ALA A 250 6.01 22.33 -3.05
CA ALA A 250 5.71 22.24 -1.63
C ALA A 250 5.45 23.64 -1.08
N HIS A 251 4.50 23.75 -0.15
CA HIS A 251 4.09 25.03 0.42
C HIS A 251 4.17 24.99 1.94
N VAL A 252 4.58 26.13 2.51
CA VAL A 252 4.55 26.39 3.95
C VAL A 252 3.86 27.73 4.15
N GLY A 253 2.56 27.69 4.43
CA GLY A 253 1.75 28.89 4.50
C GLY A 253 1.71 29.62 3.17
N THR A 254 2.25 30.83 3.13
CA THR A 254 2.40 31.63 1.90
C THR A 254 3.66 31.30 1.11
N ALA A 255 4.65 30.64 1.74
CA ALA A 255 5.89 30.26 1.07
C ALA A 255 5.64 29.09 0.11
N THR A 256 6.22 29.17 -1.08
CA THR A 256 6.09 28.16 -2.13
C THR A 256 7.46 27.78 -2.68
N PHE A 257 7.74 26.48 -2.74
CA PHE A 257 9.00 25.93 -3.17
C PHE A 257 8.74 24.97 -4.33
N SER A 258 9.41 25.19 -5.46
CA SER A 258 9.42 24.27 -6.60
C SER A 258 10.81 24.25 -7.20
N ALA A 259 11.10 23.31 -8.10
CA ALA A 259 12.36 23.34 -8.84
C ALA A 259 12.52 24.59 -9.72
N PHE A 260 11.42 25.24 -10.12
CA PHE A 260 11.46 26.33 -11.10
C PHE A 260 11.39 27.72 -10.48
N ALA A 261 10.73 27.84 -9.33
CA ALA A 261 10.54 29.09 -8.62
C ALA A 261 10.44 28.87 -7.10
N VAL A 262 11.00 29.80 -6.34
CA VAL A 262 10.91 29.86 -4.88
C VAL A 262 10.34 31.21 -4.49
N PHE A 263 9.22 31.19 -3.78
CA PHE A 263 8.58 32.37 -3.19
C PHE A 263 8.69 32.28 -1.67
N GLY A 264 9.39 33.23 -1.08
CA GLY A 264 9.64 33.26 0.36
C GLY A 264 8.37 33.56 1.18
N GLY A 265 8.43 33.19 2.46
CA GLY A 265 7.39 33.46 3.45
C GLY A 265 7.90 33.16 4.87
N GLN A 266 7.04 33.34 5.87
CA GLN A 266 7.41 33.03 7.25
C GLN A 266 7.39 31.51 7.47
N LEU A 267 8.53 30.96 7.88
CA LEU A 267 8.68 29.54 8.20
C LEU A 267 8.68 29.33 9.71
N PRO A 268 8.18 28.19 10.21
CA PRO A 268 8.38 27.78 11.59
C PRO A 268 9.87 27.75 11.94
N ALA A 269 10.22 28.20 13.14
CA ALA A 269 11.59 28.20 13.63
C ALA A 269 12.02 26.81 14.11
N VAL A 270 12.06 25.84 13.18
CA VAL A 270 12.51 24.46 13.45
C VAL A 270 13.74 24.15 12.59
N PRO A 271 14.84 23.64 13.16
CA PRO A 271 16.12 23.53 12.45
C PRO A 271 16.09 22.78 11.13
N ILE A 272 15.23 21.76 11.00
CA ILE A 272 15.14 20.98 9.75
C ILE A 272 14.67 21.81 8.54
N LEU A 273 13.97 22.92 8.76
CA LEU A 273 13.56 23.81 7.68
C LEU A 273 14.70 24.67 7.13
N ALA A 274 15.90 24.65 7.73
CA ALA A 274 17.09 25.19 7.09
C ALA A 274 17.43 24.50 5.76
N ALA A 275 16.92 23.28 5.53
CA ALA A 275 17.10 22.56 4.26
C ALA A 275 16.32 23.16 3.08
N VAL A 276 15.35 24.04 3.37
CA VAL A 276 14.47 24.64 2.36
C VAL A 276 15.29 25.51 1.40
N PRO A 277 15.08 25.41 0.08
CA PRO A 277 15.87 26.18 -0.88
C PRO A 277 15.64 27.69 -0.73
N THR A 278 16.71 28.47 -0.90
CA THR A 278 16.66 29.93 -0.94
C THR A 278 16.77 30.43 -2.39
N PRO A 279 16.04 31.49 -2.77
CA PRO A 279 16.17 32.06 -4.10
C PRO A 279 17.50 32.85 -4.24
N PRO A 280 18.16 32.81 -5.41
CA PRO A 280 17.83 32.02 -6.60
C PRO A 280 18.35 30.57 -6.52
N LEU A 281 17.60 29.63 -7.12
CA LEU A 281 17.98 28.20 -7.14
C LEU A 281 19.22 27.88 -8.00
N GLY A 282 19.59 28.76 -8.94
CA GLY A 282 20.73 28.54 -9.82
C GLY A 282 20.67 27.19 -10.55
N PRO A 283 21.77 26.43 -10.69
CA PRO A 283 21.76 25.13 -11.37
C PRO A 283 21.13 23.99 -10.53
N ALA A 284 20.76 24.23 -9.26
CA ALA A 284 20.27 23.18 -8.36
C ALA A 284 18.94 22.56 -8.84
N TRP A 285 18.14 23.29 -9.62
CA TRP A 285 16.92 22.73 -10.21
C TRP A 285 17.19 21.55 -11.14
N VAL A 286 18.31 21.58 -11.87
CA VAL A 286 18.72 20.48 -12.76
C VAL A 286 19.05 19.25 -11.93
N ALA A 287 19.80 19.41 -10.84
CA ALA A 287 20.13 18.33 -9.93
C ALA A 287 18.86 17.69 -9.34
N LEU A 288 17.86 18.49 -8.97
CA LEU A 288 16.56 18.00 -8.51
C LEU A 288 15.84 17.17 -9.60
N MET A 289 15.82 17.62 -10.85
CA MET A 289 15.21 16.85 -11.95
C MET A 289 15.95 15.54 -12.27
N ILE A 290 17.28 15.53 -12.13
CA ILE A 290 18.08 14.32 -12.27
C ILE A 290 17.66 13.27 -11.25
N ILE A 291 17.27 13.66 -10.02
CA ILE A 291 16.77 12.72 -9.02
C ILE A 291 15.48 12.03 -9.50
N GLY A 292 14.53 12.78 -10.05
CA GLY A 292 13.31 12.22 -10.65
C GLY A 292 13.65 11.20 -11.75
N ALA A 293 14.58 11.57 -12.64
CA ALA A 293 15.03 10.70 -13.72
C ALA A 293 15.71 9.41 -13.22
N VAL A 294 16.71 9.53 -12.33
CA VAL A 294 17.46 8.40 -11.75
C VAL A 294 16.53 7.45 -11.00
N SER A 295 15.52 7.98 -10.32
CA SER A 295 14.51 7.15 -9.64
C SER A 295 13.68 6.33 -10.63
N GLY A 296 13.34 6.90 -11.79
CA GLY A 296 12.73 6.15 -12.90
C GLY A 296 13.66 5.09 -13.50
N VAL A 297 14.97 5.33 -13.54
CA VAL A 297 15.95 4.30 -13.93
C VAL A 297 15.90 3.11 -12.96
N ALA A 298 15.81 3.35 -11.65
CA ALA A 298 15.70 2.28 -10.65
C ALA A 298 14.44 1.41 -10.87
N VAL A 299 13.29 2.04 -11.21
CA VAL A 299 12.07 1.31 -11.60
C VAL A 299 12.35 0.42 -12.81
N GLY A 300 12.92 0.99 -13.88
CA GLY A 300 13.17 0.26 -15.11
C GLY A 300 14.18 -0.87 -14.97
N GLN A 301 15.29 -0.66 -14.24
CA GLN A 301 16.28 -1.68 -13.91
C GLN A 301 15.64 -2.86 -13.16
N GLN A 302 14.81 -2.57 -12.17
CA GLN A 302 14.12 -3.59 -11.40
C GLN A 302 13.10 -4.36 -12.26
N CYS A 303 12.40 -3.66 -13.16
CA CYS A 303 11.47 -4.29 -14.07
C CYS A 303 12.17 -5.14 -15.16
N ALA A 304 13.37 -4.76 -15.58
CA ALA A 304 14.15 -5.46 -16.62
C ALA A 304 14.77 -6.79 -16.16
N ARG A 305 14.88 -7.04 -14.84
CA ARG A 305 15.53 -8.26 -14.29
C ARG A 305 14.94 -9.58 -14.80
N HIS A 306 13.65 -9.59 -15.11
CA HIS A 306 12.95 -10.73 -15.69
C HIS A 306 12.34 -10.30 -17.02
N PRO A 307 13.07 -10.53 -18.14
CA PRO A 307 12.61 -10.14 -19.46
C PRO A 307 11.29 -10.82 -19.83
N VAL A 308 10.37 -10.03 -20.41
CA VAL A 308 9.04 -10.50 -20.83
C VAL A 308 8.69 -9.87 -22.18
N PRO A 309 7.71 -10.42 -22.92
CA PRO A 309 7.27 -9.82 -24.17
C PRO A 309 6.94 -8.34 -24.01
N TRP A 310 7.27 -7.51 -25.00
CA TRP A 310 7.17 -6.05 -24.91
C TRP A 310 5.82 -5.52 -24.38
N PRO A 311 4.64 -6.10 -24.70
CA PRO A 311 3.39 -5.61 -24.13
C PRO A 311 3.37 -5.83 -22.61
N THR A 312 3.80 -6.99 -22.14
CA THR A 312 3.88 -7.31 -20.71
C THR A 312 4.91 -6.45 -19.99
N ALA A 313 6.03 -6.13 -20.64
CA ALA A 313 7.04 -5.24 -20.10
C ALA A 313 6.47 -3.83 -19.86
N ILE A 314 5.66 -3.32 -20.79
CA ILE A 314 4.96 -2.04 -20.63
C ILE A 314 3.99 -2.11 -19.43
N HIS A 315 3.12 -3.12 -19.37
CA HIS A 315 2.17 -3.28 -18.25
C HIS A 315 2.89 -3.31 -16.91
N LYS A 316 4.01 -4.03 -16.83
CA LYS A 316 4.85 -4.15 -15.64
C LYS A 316 5.38 -2.79 -15.16
N VAL A 317 5.89 -1.94 -16.07
CA VAL A 317 6.36 -0.59 -15.73
C VAL A 317 5.19 0.33 -15.37
N VAL A 318 4.09 0.29 -16.14
CA VAL A 318 2.88 1.09 -15.86
C VAL A 318 2.34 0.78 -14.46
N THR A 319 2.20 -0.50 -14.12
CA THR A 319 1.75 -0.91 -12.78
C THR A 319 2.74 -0.48 -11.70
N ALA A 320 4.05 -0.60 -11.92
CA ALA A 320 5.05 -0.13 -10.97
C ALA A 320 4.96 1.39 -10.73
N ALA A 321 4.86 2.17 -11.81
CA ALA A 321 4.74 3.62 -11.76
C ALA A 321 3.44 4.06 -11.07
N LEU A 322 2.30 3.42 -11.39
CA LEU A 322 1.02 3.70 -10.73
C LEU A 322 1.07 3.39 -9.23
N LEU A 323 1.57 2.20 -8.84
CA LEU A 323 1.68 1.82 -7.44
C LEU A 323 2.55 2.80 -6.65
N ALA A 324 3.70 3.19 -7.19
CA ALA A 324 4.59 4.15 -6.57
C ALA A 324 3.96 5.55 -6.47
N ALA A 325 3.37 6.05 -7.56
CA ALA A 325 2.72 7.36 -7.60
C ALA A 325 1.53 7.43 -6.63
N THR A 326 0.68 6.40 -6.59
CA THR A 326 -0.43 6.31 -5.63
C THR A 326 0.07 6.28 -4.20
N PHE A 327 1.09 5.45 -3.89
CA PHE A 327 1.68 5.40 -2.57
C PHE A 327 2.23 6.77 -2.14
N LEU A 328 3.07 7.38 -2.97
CA LEU A 328 3.68 8.68 -2.66
C LEU A 328 2.64 9.80 -2.56
N ALA A 329 1.61 9.82 -3.42
CA ALA A 329 0.51 10.79 -3.32
C ALA A 329 -0.25 10.65 -1.98
N ILE A 330 -0.56 9.42 -1.55
CA ILE A 330 -1.21 9.19 -0.25
C ILE A 330 -0.31 9.69 0.88
N VAL A 331 0.96 9.30 0.92
CA VAL A 331 1.88 9.70 1.99
C VAL A 331 2.14 11.21 1.96
N GLY A 332 2.28 11.80 0.77
CA GLY A 332 2.46 13.25 0.59
C GLY A 332 1.25 14.06 1.07
N LYS A 333 0.02 13.54 0.89
CA LYS A 333 -1.19 14.14 1.46
C LYS A 333 -1.21 14.04 2.99
N LEU A 334 -0.76 12.92 3.55
CA LEU A 334 -0.65 12.70 5.00
C LEU A 334 0.47 13.53 5.65
N ALA A 335 1.48 13.95 4.88
CA ALA A 335 2.61 14.74 5.38
C ALA A 335 2.25 16.20 5.70
N GLY A 336 1.12 16.69 5.17
CA GLY A 336 0.67 18.09 5.27
C GLY A 336 -0.60 18.27 6.08
N GLY A 337 -0.98 19.52 6.33
CA GLY A 337 -2.09 19.89 7.19
C GLY A 337 -2.03 21.36 7.62
N GLN A 338 -3.00 21.79 8.43
CA GLN A 338 -2.93 23.08 9.10
C GLN A 338 -1.86 23.07 10.22
N LEU A 339 -1.05 24.13 10.32
CA LEU A 339 -0.10 24.33 11.40
C LEU A 339 -0.32 25.68 12.07
N GLY A 340 -1.29 25.75 12.99
CA GLY A 340 -1.59 26.95 13.76
C GLY A 340 -1.65 28.21 12.89
N ASN A 341 -0.82 29.21 13.23
CA ASN A 341 -0.77 30.51 12.56
C ASN A 341 0.04 30.51 11.25
N PHE A 342 0.82 29.46 10.97
CA PHE A 342 1.60 29.34 9.73
C PHE A 342 0.73 28.95 8.53
N GLY A 343 -0.55 28.63 8.75
CA GLY A 343 -1.45 28.23 7.68
C GLY A 343 -1.28 26.76 7.30
N ARG A 344 -1.57 26.45 6.04
CA ARG A 344 -1.52 25.09 5.51
C ARG A 344 -0.12 24.76 4.99
N LEU A 345 0.44 23.64 5.43
CA LEU A 345 1.65 23.05 4.87
C LEU A 345 1.27 21.84 4.03
N GLY A 346 2.03 21.58 2.97
CA GLY A 346 1.87 20.36 2.21
C GLY A 346 2.49 20.40 0.83
N ILE A 347 2.22 19.35 0.07
CA ILE A 347 2.68 19.17 -1.30
C ILE A 347 1.50 19.36 -2.24
N ASP A 348 1.73 20.03 -3.38
CA ASP A 348 0.73 20.17 -4.43
C ASP A 348 0.36 18.80 -5.02
N GLN A 349 -0.79 18.28 -4.58
CA GLN A 349 -1.29 16.98 -4.99
C GLN A 349 -1.73 16.94 -6.46
N GLY A 350 -2.02 18.10 -7.07
CA GLY A 350 -2.39 18.18 -8.48
C GLY A 350 -1.25 17.77 -9.40
N THR A 351 -0.01 18.03 -9.00
CA THR A 351 1.19 17.79 -9.82
C THR A 351 2.10 16.69 -9.26
N PHE A 352 2.07 16.41 -7.95
CA PHE A 352 3.01 15.46 -7.34
C PHE A 352 2.84 14.01 -7.82
N GLY A 353 1.63 13.45 -7.70
CA GLY A 353 1.34 12.10 -8.17
C GLY A 353 1.58 11.92 -9.68
N PRO A 354 1.03 12.82 -10.53
CA PRO A 354 1.30 12.81 -11.97
C PRO A 354 2.79 12.96 -12.31
N GLY A 355 3.54 13.79 -11.60
CA GLY A 355 4.98 13.97 -11.79
C GLY A 355 5.77 12.69 -11.48
N VAL A 356 5.49 12.03 -10.35
CA VAL A 356 6.08 10.72 -10.01
C VAL A 356 5.76 9.70 -11.11
N PHE A 357 4.49 9.60 -11.49
CA PHE A 357 4.05 8.66 -12.53
C PHE A 357 4.77 8.91 -13.85
N PHE A 358 4.86 10.18 -14.29
CA PHE A 358 5.53 10.57 -15.52
C PHE A 358 7.00 10.16 -15.54
N TRP A 359 7.77 10.54 -14.51
CA TRP A 359 9.19 10.20 -14.42
C TRP A 359 9.41 8.69 -14.40
N PHE A 360 8.62 7.97 -13.60
CA PHE A 360 8.77 6.52 -13.44
C PHE A 360 8.34 5.77 -14.68
N LEU A 361 7.30 6.24 -15.38
CA LEU A 361 6.83 5.63 -16.62
C LEU A 361 7.83 5.87 -17.75
N VAL A 362 8.16 7.14 -18.04
CA VAL A 362 8.95 7.49 -19.23
C VAL A 362 10.36 6.94 -19.11
N ILE A 363 11.04 7.21 -17.99
CA ILE A 363 12.42 6.76 -17.81
C ILE A 363 12.46 5.25 -17.50
N GLY A 364 11.46 4.72 -16.80
CA GLY A 364 11.36 3.28 -16.54
C GLY A 364 11.19 2.49 -17.83
N LEU A 365 10.32 2.92 -18.75
CA LEU A 365 10.15 2.29 -20.06
C LEU A 365 11.44 2.37 -20.87
N LEU A 366 12.03 3.57 -21.00
CA LEU A 366 13.29 3.75 -21.72
C LEU A 366 14.35 2.77 -21.20
N THR A 367 14.51 2.69 -19.87
CA THR A 367 15.47 1.82 -19.21
C THR A 367 15.18 0.34 -19.48
N VAL A 368 13.91 -0.11 -19.42
CA VAL A 368 13.54 -1.50 -19.72
C VAL A 368 13.88 -1.89 -21.15
N PHE A 369 13.62 -1.02 -22.12
CA PHE A 369 13.96 -1.28 -23.53
C PHE A 369 15.47 -1.28 -23.76
N MET A 370 16.21 -0.32 -23.17
CA MET A 370 17.67 -0.24 -23.29
C MET A 370 18.38 -1.45 -22.66
N LEU A 371 17.86 -1.99 -21.56
CA LEU A 371 18.42 -3.15 -20.86
C LEU A 371 17.95 -4.50 -21.43
N GLY A 372 17.15 -4.52 -22.51
CA GLY A 372 16.65 -5.75 -23.12
C GLY A 372 15.59 -6.49 -22.28
N GLY A 373 14.95 -5.81 -21.33
CA GLY A 373 13.87 -6.37 -20.51
C GLY A 373 12.55 -6.58 -21.27
N ALA A 374 12.43 -6.01 -22.48
CA ALA A 374 11.30 -6.19 -23.39
C ALA A 374 11.69 -7.09 -24.57
N THR A 375 11.24 -8.34 -24.56
CA THR A 375 11.52 -9.31 -25.63
C THR A 375 10.49 -9.24 -26.75
N ARG A 376 10.81 -9.83 -27.91
CA ARG A 376 9.85 -9.99 -29.00
C ARG A 376 8.73 -10.93 -28.55
N LEU A 377 7.52 -10.74 -29.09
CA LEU A 377 6.45 -11.72 -28.87
C LEU A 377 6.91 -13.08 -29.41
N PRO A 378 6.67 -14.17 -28.67
CA PRO A 378 6.84 -15.49 -29.24
C PRO A 378 5.98 -15.56 -30.51
N ALA A 379 6.57 -16.06 -31.61
CA ALA A 379 5.80 -16.33 -32.80
C ALA A 379 4.62 -17.21 -32.37
N ARG A 380 3.39 -16.78 -32.66
CA ARG A 380 2.24 -17.67 -32.54
C ARG A 380 2.61 -18.88 -33.39
N THR A 381 2.92 -20.00 -32.75
CA THR A 381 2.96 -21.27 -33.45
C THR A 381 1.60 -21.36 -34.10
N ARG A 382 1.56 -21.16 -35.42
CA ARG A 382 0.38 -21.46 -36.21
C ARG A 382 0.06 -22.87 -35.77
N ARG A 383 -1.09 -23.07 -35.11
CA ARG A 383 -1.58 -24.41 -34.83
C ARG A 383 -1.52 -25.07 -36.20
N ASP A 384 -0.64 -26.04 -36.38
CA ASP A 384 -0.63 -26.80 -37.63
C ASP A 384 -2.09 -27.20 -37.85
N PRO A 385 -2.64 -27.02 -39.06
CA PRO A 385 -3.98 -27.50 -39.35
C PRO A 385 -4.04 -28.92 -38.79
N GLU A 386 -5.01 -29.16 -37.91
CA GLU A 386 -5.29 -30.51 -37.45
C GLU A 386 -5.31 -31.39 -38.69
N PRO A 387 -4.49 -32.46 -38.76
CA PRO A 387 -4.41 -33.28 -39.96
C PRO A 387 -5.84 -33.60 -40.37
N ALA A 388 -6.19 -33.29 -41.62
CA ALA A 388 -7.53 -33.53 -42.13
C ALA A 388 -7.94 -34.95 -41.71
N PRO A 389 -9.16 -35.15 -41.16
CA PRO A 389 -9.58 -36.49 -40.77
C PRO A 389 -9.29 -37.43 -41.93
N GLU A 390 -8.59 -38.53 -41.64
CA GLU A 390 -8.38 -39.58 -42.64
C GLU A 390 -9.74 -39.90 -43.25
N PRO A 391 -9.86 -39.99 -44.59
CA PRO A 391 -11.11 -40.37 -45.21
C PRO A 391 -11.56 -41.67 -44.54
N ASP A 392 -12.81 -41.68 -44.05
CA ASP A 392 -13.44 -42.89 -43.51
C ASP A 392 -13.15 -44.03 -44.49
N PRO A 393 -12.71 -45.22 -44.02
CA PRO A 393 -12.52 -46.35 -44.90
C PRO A 393 -13.80 -46.53 -45.72
N GLU A 394 -13.65 -46.57 -47.05
CA GLU A 394 -14.77 -46.84 -47.96
C GLU A 394 -15.59 -47.99 -47.38
N PRO A 395 -16.94 -47.88 -47.36
CA PRO A 395 -17.78 -48.96 -46.89
C PRO A 395 -17.34 -50.23 -47.62
N ALA A 396 -16.95 -51.25 -46.85
CA ALA A 396 -16.71 -52.57 -47.43
C ALA A 396 -17.93 -52.93 -48.27
N PRO A 397 -17.76 -53.43 -49.51
CA PRO A 397 -18.89 -53.76 -50.36
C PRO A 397 -19.83 -54.66 -49.57
N GLU A 398 -21.11 -54.28 -49.53
CA GLU A 398 -22.17 -55.09 -48.95
C GLU A 398 -22.02 -56.52 -49.48
N PRO A 399 -22.11 -57.54 -48.63
CA PRO A 399 -22.08 -58.91 -49.12
C PRO A 399 -23.19 -59.07 -50.16
N GLU A 400 -22.82 -59.53 -51.35
CA GLU A 400 -23.77 -59.84 -52.41
C GLU A 400 -24.94 -60.65 -51.80
N PRO A 401 -26.20 -60.28 -52.11
CA PRO A 401 -27.33 -61.07 -51.64
C PRO A 401 -27.14 -62.50 -52.12
N GLN A 402 -26.99 -63.43 -51.18
CA GLN A 402 -27.12 -64.85 -51.46
C GLN A 402 -28.49 -65.01 -52.13
N ARG A 403 -28.48 -65.39 -53.41
CA ARG A 403 -29.70 -65.80 -54.12
C ARG A 403 -30.33 -66.91 -53.30
N GLU A 404 -31.51 -66.63 -52.74
CA GLU A 404 -32.43 -67.67 -52.33
C GLU A 404 -32.64 -68.63 -53.51
N PRO A 405 -32.56 -69.95 -53.31
CA PRO A 405 -32.86 -70.89 -54.37
C PRO A 405 -34.32 -70.72 -54.80
N GLU A 406 -34.54 -70.63 -56.11
CA GLU A 406 -35.86 -70.58 -56.73
C GLU A 406 -36.75 -71.71 -56.17
N PRO A 407 -38.01 -71.43 -55.79
CA PRO A 407 -38.92 -72.48 -55.40
C PRO A 407 -39.27 -73.32 -56.63
N GLU A 408 -38.96 -74.62 -56.55
CA GLU A 408 -39.52 -75.64 -57.42
C GLU A 408 -41.05 -75.59 -57.33
N SER A 409 -41.67 -75.54 -58.51
CA SER A 409 -43.09 -75.62 -58.77
C SER A 409 -43.83 -76.66 -57.91
N GLU A 410 -44.86 -76.21 -57.19
CA GLU A 410 -45.87 -77.06 -56.55
C GLU A 410 -46.64 -77.90 -57.59
N PRO A 411 -46.94 -79.18 -57.30
CA PRO A 411 -48.11 -79.85 -57.83
C PRO A 411 -49.30 -79.72 -56.87
N GLU A 412 -50.42 -79.32 -57.47
CA GLU A 412 -51.84 -79.62 -57.19
C GLU A 412 -52.28 -80.00 -55.76
N ALA A 413 -53.11 -79.10 -55.22
CA ALA A 413 -54.34 -79.32 -54.46
C ALA A 413 -54.73 -80.77 -54.08
N ASP A 414 -54.89 -81.00 -52.77
CA ASP A 414 -56.07 -81.68 -52.26
C ASP A 414 -56.50 -81.07 -50.90
N THR A 415 -57.83 -81.03 -50.73
CA THR A 415 -58.71 -80.58 -49.64
C THR A 415 -58.28 -80.96 -48.19
N ASP A 416 -58.72 -80.36 -47.08
CA ASP A 416 -60.05 -79.89 -46.68
C ASP A 416 -59.99 -79.14 -45.31
N GLU A 417 -61.09 -78.43 -44.99
CA GLU A 417 -61.64 -78.08 -43.67
C GLU A 417 -61.00 -77.03 -42.75
N GLY A 418 -61.67 -75.87 -42.66
CA GLY A 418 -62.40 -75.54 -41.43
C GLY A 418 -62.04 -74.22 -40.71
N PRO A 419 -63.03 -73.45 -40.19
CA PRO A 419 -62.97 -71.98 -40.12
C PRO A 419 -63.00 -71.41 -38.68
N GLU A 420 -62.70 -70.11 -38.54
CA GLU A 420 -63.43 -69.11 -37.69
C GLU A 420 -62.65 -67.77 -37.76
N ILE A 421 -63.19 -66.69 -38.35
CA ILE A 421 -64.15 -65.70 -37.77
C ILE A 421 -63.49 -65.02 -36.55
N ASP A 422 -63.28 -63.71 -36.44
CA ASP A 422 -64.07 -62.50 -36.76
C ASP A 422 -63.15 -61.26 -36.62
N PRO A 423 -63.56 -60.03 -36.97
CA PRO A 423 -62.77 -59.15 -37.80
C PRO A 423 -62.71 -57.75 -37.15
N SER A 424 -62.60 -56.75 -38.02
CA SER A 424 -63.23 -55.44 -37.89
C SER A 424 -62.44 -54.31 -37.22
N ASP A 425 -61.76 -53.57 -38.09
CA ASP A 425 -62.20 -52.25 -38.60
C ASP A 425 -62.09 -51.00 -37.71
N PRO A 426 -62.00 -49.81 -38.35
CA PRO A 426 -60.83 -48.96 -38.14
C PRO A 426 -61.25 -47.50 -37.84
N PRO A 427 -60.66 -46.44 -38.44
CA PRO A 427 -60.35 -45.20 -37.75
C PRO A 427 -61.45 -44.14 -37.84
N GLU A 428 -61.44 -43.12 -36.98
CA GLU A 428 -61.86 -41.79 -37.45
C GLU A 428 -61.43 -40.63 -36.54
N SER A 429 -61.27 -39.50 -37.22
CA SER A 429 -60.88 -38.16 -36.82
C SER A 429 -61.78 -37.46 -35.79
N ALA A 430 -61.22 -36.48 -35.07
CA ALA A 430 -61.47 -35.04 -35.27
C ALA A 430 -61.38 -34.21 -33.97
N LYS A 431 -60.83 -32.99 -34.15
CA LYS A 431 -60.76 -31.81 -33.28
C LYS A 431 -59.57 -31.67 -32.34
#